data_AF-A0A1B8QMT1-F1
#
_entry.id   AF-A0A1B8QMT1-F1
#
_cell.length_a   1.000
_cell.length_b   1.000
_cell.length_c   1.000
_cell.angle_alpha   90.00
_cell.angle_beta   90.00
_cell.angle_gamma   90.00
#
_symmetry.space_group_name_H-M   'P 1'
#
loop_
_entity.id
_entity.type
_entity.pdbx_description
1 polymer ?
#
loop_
_entity_poly.entity_id
_entity_poly.type
_entity_poly.pdbx_seq_one_letter_code
_entity_poly.pdbx_strand_id
1 'polypeptide(L)'
;MGVPAHHGLILAAILFVIGLAGVMARRNVLFMLMSLEIMMNSAALAFVVGGNMWGKADGQVMFVFILTLAAAEAAIGLAMLLQFYHRFRSLDVNHASELKG
;
A
#
# COMPACT_ATOMS: atom_id res chain seq x y z
N MET A 1 -11.17 -0.89 29.12
CA MET A 1 -12.02 -0.77 27.92
C MET A 1 -11.15 -0.95 26.70
N GLY A 2 -11.05 -2.18 26.17
CA GLY A 2 -10.34 -2.43 24.91
C GLY A 2 -11.29 -2.17 23.74
N VAL A 3 -10.81 -1.48 22.70
CA VAL A 3 -11.55 -1.39 21.44
C VAL A 3 -11.76 -2.82 20.93
N PRO A 4 -12.99 -3.24 20.60
CA PRO A 4 -13.23 -4.59 20.12
C PRO A 4 -12.46 -4.83 18.82
N ALA A 5 -11.64 -5.88 18.76
CA ALA A 5 -10.72 -6.12 17.65
C ALA A 5 -11.41 -6.25 16.29
N HIS A 6 -12.68 -6.66 16.26
CA HIS A 6 -13.48 -6.70 15.03
C HIS A 6 -13.58 -5.32 14.36
N HIS A 7 -13.70 -4.22 15.11
CA HIS A 7 -13.71 -2.87 14.53
C HIS A 7 -12.36 -2.53 13.88
N GLY A 8 -11.25 -2.94 14.49
CA GLY A 8 -9.91 -2.74 13.95
C GLY A 8 -9.69 -3.50 12.64
N LEU A 9 -10.14 -4.76 12.58
CA LEU A 9 -10.06 -5.58 11.36
C LEU A 9 -10.98 -5.05 10.26
N ILE A 10 -12.19 -4.59 10.59
CA ILE A 10 -13.10 -3.95 9.63
C ILE A 10 -12.48 -2.67 9.07
N LEU A 11 -11.87 -1.83 9.92
CA LEU A 11 -11.18 -0.63 9.48
C LEU A 11 -10.03 -0.96 8.53
N ALA A 12 -9.19 -1.95 8.87
CA ALA A 12 -8.14 -2.41 7.98
C ALA A 12 -8.73 -2.87 6.64
N ALA A 13 -9.74 -3.73 6.64
CA ALA A 13 -10.38 -4.20 5.40
C ALA A 13 -10.92 -3.05 4.54
N ILE A 14 -11.59 -2.06 5.14
CA ILE A 14 -12.08 -0.87 4.42
C ILE A 14 -10.93 -0.11 3.77
N LEU A 15 -9.87 0.18 4.53
CA LEU A 15 -8.70 0.91 4.01
C LEU A 15 -8.00 0.14 2.89
N PHE A 16 -7.90 -1.19 3.02
CA PHE A 16 -7.30 -2.05 1.98
C PHE A 16 -8.11 -1.97 0.69
N VAL A 17 -9.44 -2.07 0.78
CA VAL A 17 -10.34 -1.99 -0.38
C VAL A 17 -10.29 -0.60 -1.02
N ILE A 18 -10.19 0.48 -0.23
CA ILE A 18 -9.99 1.84 -0.78
C ILE A 18 -8.67 1.92 -1.54
N GLY A 19 -7.59 1.40 -0.98
CA GLY A 19 -6.29 1.35 -1.68
C GLY A 19 -6.38 0.54 -2.97
N LEU A 20 -6.98 -0.65 -2.93
CA LEU A 20 -7.17 -1.50 -4.11
C LEU A 20 -8.00 -0.81 -5.20
N ALA A 21 -9.12 -0.17 -4.81
CA ALA A 21 -9.93 0.61 -5.73
C ALA A 21 -9.15 1.79 -6.32
N GLY A 22 -8.29 2.43 -5.52
CA GLY A 22 -7.35 3.46 -5.97
C GLY A 22 -6.39 2.96 -7.04
N VAL A 23 -5.75 1.80 -6.84
CA VAL A 23 -4.85 1.20 -7.83
C VAL A 23 -5.58 0.92 -9.14
N MET A 24 -6.79 0.35 -9.09
CA MET A 24 -7.55 0.01 -10.30
C MET A 24 -8.14 1.23 -11.03
N ALA A 25 -8.56 2.26 -10.29
CA ALA A 25 -9.27 3.41 -10.88
C ALA A 25 -8.33 4.49 -11.41
N ARG A 26 -7.08 4.55 -10.94
CA ARG A 26 -6.15 5.65 -11.26
C ARG A 26 -5.26 5.27 -12.45
N ARG A 27 -5.20 6.18 -13.43
CA ARG A 27 -4.26 6.07 -14.57
C ARG A 27 -2.90 6.72 -14.27
N ASN A 28 -2.87 7.64 -13.32
CA ASN A 28 -1.65 8.31 -12.93
C ASN A 28 -0.83 7.41 -11.99
N VAL A 29 0.38 7.05 -12.41
CA VAL A 29 1.30 6.15 -11.68
C VAL A 29 1.60 6.65 -10.27
N LEU A 30 1.70 7.96 -10.05
CA LEU A 30 1.90 8.51 -8.70
C LEU A 30 0.75 8.15 -7.76
N PHE A 31 -0.48 8.27 -8.24
CA PHE A 31 -1.66 7.92 -7.45
C PHE A 31 -1.81 6.41 -7.26
N MET A 32 -1.33 5.60 -8.20
CA MET A 32 -1.23 4.15 -8.01
C MET A 32 -0.24 3.81 -6.89
N LEU A 33 0.95 4.40 -6.88
CA LEU A 33 1.93 4.22 -5.79
C LEU A 33 1.35 4.64 -4.43
N MET A 34 0.72 5.81 -4.33
CA MET A 34 0.06 6.22 -3.08
C MET A 34 -1.05 5.25 -2.64
N SER A 35 -1.73 4.61 -3.59
CA SER A 35 -2.77 3.62 -3.29
C SER A 35 -2.18 2.31 -2.77
N LEU A 36 -1.00 1.90 -3.27
CA LEU A 36 -0.24 0.77 -2.73
C LEU A 36 0.22 1.03 -1.29
N GLU A 37 0.71 2.23 -0.99
CA GLU A 37 1.08 2.63 0.38
C GLU A 37 -0.11 2.51 1.35
N ILE A 38 -1.31 2.91 0.93
CA ILE A 38 -2.55 2.75 1.72
C ILE A 38 -2.84 1.26 1.98
N MET A 39 -2.69 0.40 0.96
CA MET A 39 -2.89 -1.04 1.11
C MET A 39 -1.88 -1.66 2.10
N MET A 40 -0.60 -1.30 2.00
CA MET A 40 0.44 -1.79 2.90
C MET A 40 0.20 -1.33 4.34
N ASN A 41 -0.14 -0.06 4.55
CA ASN A 41 -0.42 0.46 5.89
C ASN A 41 -1.67 -0.18 6.50
N SER A 42 -2.69 -0.47 5.68
CA SER A 42 -3.84 -1.26 6.12
C SER A 42 -3.46 -2.69 6.55
N ALA A 43 -2.62 -3.37 5.77
CA ALA A 43 -2.13 -4.69 6.16
C ALA A 43 -1.34 -4.63 7.48
N ALA A 44 -0.49 -3.62 7.65
CA ALA A 44 0.26 -3.37 8.88
C ALA A 44 -0.69 -3.17 10.08
N LEU A 45 -1.76 -2.39 9.91
CA LEU A 45 -2.80 -2.22 10.92
C LEU A 45 -3.47 -3.56 11.31
N ALA A 46 -3.80 -4.40 10.32
CA ALA A 46 -4.40 -5.72 10.58
C ALA A 46 -3.47 -6.60 11.43
N PHE A 47 -2.16 -6.58 11.17
CA PHE A 47 -1.17 -7.30 11.99
C PHE A 47 -1.10 -6.78 13.43
N VAL A 48 -1.09 -5.46 13.64
CA VAL A 48 -1.09 -4.87 15.00
C VAL A 48 -2.36 -5.25 15.76
N VAL A 49 -3.53 -5.16 15.10
CA VAL A 49 -4.82 -5.54 15.70
C VAL A 49 -4.83 -7.03 16.06
N GLY A 50 -4.35 -7.90 15.17
CA GLY A 50 -4.21 -9.34 15.43
C GLY A 50 -3.26 -9.63 16.58
N GLY A 51 -2.08 -9.01 16.62
CA GLY A 51 -1.14 -9.13 17.74
C GLY A 51 -1.76 -8.73 19.08
N ASN A 52 -2.53 -7.64 19.09
CA ASN A 52 -3.25 -7.19 20.27
C ASN A 52 -4.34 -8.18 20.73
N MET A 53 -5.02 -8.88 19.82
CA MET A 53 -6.03 -9.90 20.17
C MET A 53 -5.44 -11.06 20.97
N TRP A 54 -4.22 -11.49 20.63
CA TRP A 54 -3.52 -12.58 21.31
C TRP A 54 -2.52 -12.12 22.37
N GLY A 55 -2.39 -10.80 22.60
CA GLY A 55 -1.40 -10.24 23.52
C GLY A 55 0.04 -10.55 23.11
N LYS A 56 0.31 -10.65 21.81
CA LYS A 56 1.59 -11.02 21.23
C LYS A 56 2.26 -9.83 20.56
N ALA A 57 3.58 -9.70 20.77
CA ALA A 57 4.40 -8.68 20.12
C ALA A 57 4.60 -8.96 18.62
N ASP A 58 4.31 -10.17 18.13
CA ASP A 58 4.49 -10.57 16.73
C ASP A 58 3.79 -9.62 15.74
N GLY A 59 2.61 -9.10 16.10
CA GLY A 59 1.89 -8.12 15.29
C GLY A 59 2.64 -6.79 15.14
N GLN A 60 3.32 -6.34 16.20
CA GLN A 60 4.15 -5.13 16.18
C GLN A 60 5.45 -5.36 15.42
N VAL A 61 6.05 -6.54 15.56
CA VAL A 61 7.23 -6.96 14.80
C VAL A 61 6.93 -6.93 13.30
N MET A 62 5.81 -7.53 12.88
CA MET A 62 5.39 -7.52 11.48
C MET A 62 5.10 -6.11 10.96
N PHE A 63 4.50 -5.25 11.78
CA PHE A 63 4.28 -3.84 11.42
C PHE A 63 5.59 -3.12 11.07
N VAL A 64 6.66 -3.32 11.85
CA VAL A 64 7.98 -2.72 11.56
C VAL A 64 8.57 -3.28 10.25
N PHE A 65 8.41 -4.57 9.99
CA PHE A 65 8.83 -5.16 8.71
C PHE A 65 8.07 -4.56 7.52
N ILE A 66 6.76 -4.37 7.64
CA ILE A 66 5.95 -3.76 6.58
C ILE A 66 6.34 -2.30 6.35
N LEU A 67 6.60 -1.51 7.40
CA LEU A 67 7.09 -0.14 7.23
C LEU A 67 8.46 -0.10 6.54
N THR A 68 9.33 -1.06 6.85
CA THR A 68 10.64 -1.17 6.19
C THR A 68 10.48 -1.53 4.71
N LEU A 69 9.58 -2.46 4.40
CA LEU A 69 9.23 -2.81 3.03
C LEU A 69 8.63 -1.62 2.27
N ALA A 70 7.70 -0.88 2.89
CA ALA A 70 7.08 0.30 2.30
C ALA A 70 8.12 1.39 1.99
N ALA A 71 9.06 1.63 2.91
CA ALA A 71 10.16 2.56 2.65
C ALA A 71 11.04 2.14 1.45
N ALA A 72 11.36 0.84 1.35
CA ALA A 72 12.13 0.31 0.23
C ALA A 72 11.34 0.38 -1.10
N GLU A 73 10.05 0.03 -1.08
CA GLU A 73 9.15 0.14 -2.23
C GLU A 73 9.02 1.59 -2.69
N ALA A 74 8.72 2.52 -1.78
CA ALA A 74 8.57 3.94 -2.11
C ALA A 74 9.83 4.52 -2.76
N ALA A 75 11.03 4.15 -2.27
CA ALA A 75 12.30 4.59 -2.85
C ALA A 75 12.46 4.10 -4.30
N ILE A 76 12.20 2.81 -4.55
CA ILE A 76 12.31 2.20 -5.88
C ILE A 76 11.18 2.70 -6.80
N GLY A 77 9.96 2.79 -6.29
CA GLY A 77 8.76 3.27 -6.98
C GLY A 77 8.91 4.71 -7.46
N LEU A 78 9.39 5.62 -6.61
CA LEU A 78 9.69 6.99 -7.02
C LEU A 78 10.82 7.06 -8.03
N ALA A 79 11.89 6.28 -7.87
CA ALA A 79 12.98 6.24 -8.85
C ALA A 79 12.48 5.81 -10.24
N MET A 80 11.64 4.76 -10.30
CA MET A 80 10.98 4.32 -11.53
C MET A 80 10.00 5.37 -12.07
N LEU A 81 9.25 6.05 -11.20
CA LEU A 81 8.32 7.10 -11.60
C LEU A 81 9.03 8.30 -12.23
N LEU A 82 10.16 8.73 -11.68
CA LEU A 82 10.96 9.80 -12.26
C LEU A 82 11.52 9.40 -13.62
N GLN A 83 12.02 8.17 -13.75
CA GLN A 83 12.48 7.64 -15.03
C GLN A 83 11.34 7.53 -16.06
N PHE A 84 10.16 7.11 -15.62
CA PHE A 84 8.95 7.05 -16.45
C PHE A 84 8.56 8.44 -16.96
N TYR A 85 8.54 9.44 -16.06
CA TYR A 85 8.25 10.81 -16.43
C TYR A 85 9.31 11.41 -17.37
N HIS A 86 10.59 11.07 -17.19
CA HIS A 86 11.64 11.46 -18.12
C HIS A 86 11.43 10.89 -19.52
N ARG A 87 10.98 9.62 -19.62
CA ARG A 87 10.73 8.94 -20.90
C ARG A 87 9.47 9.42 -21.61
N PHE A 88 8.35 9.52 -20.89
CA PHE A 88 7.03 9.78 -21.48
C PHE A 88 6.51 11.20 -21.29
N ARG A 89 7.19 12.03 -20.47
CA ARG A 89 6.76 13.40 -20.10
C ARG A 89 5.34 13.46 -19.55
N SER A 90 4.86 12.33 -19.03
CA SER A 90 3.52 12.11 -18.48
C SER A 90 3.62 11.05 -17.40
N LEU A 91 2.65 11.04 -16.49
CA LEU A 91 2.49 10.02 -15.45
C LEU A 91 1.33 9.06 -15.76
N ASP A 92 0.71 9.15 -16.93
CA ASP A 92 -0.34 8.21 -17.34
C ASP A 92 0.28 6.87 -17.77
N VAL A 93 -0.06 5.80 -17.05
CA VAL A 93 0.46 4.44 -17.25
C VAL A 93 0.20 3.88 -18.65
N ASN A 94 -0.83 4.36 -19.35
CA ASN A 94 -1.18 3.87 -20.68
C ASN A 94 -0.09 4.14 -21.74
N HIS A 95 0.84 5.06 -21.46
CA HIS A 95 1.99 5.29 -22.34
C HIS A 95 2.94 4.08 -22.40
N ALA A 96 2.94 3.20 -21.40
CA ALA A 96 3.73 1.97 -21.40
C ALA A 96 2.97 0.76 -21.96
N SER A 97 2.34 0.92 -23.13
CA SER A 97 1.55 -0.14 -23.82
C SER A 97 2.21 -0.62 -25.12
N GLU A 98 3.54 -0.58 -25.20
CA GLU A 98 4.28 -0.93 -26.42
C GLU A 98 4.31 -2.45 -26.70
N LEU A 99 4.36 -3.28 -25.65
CA LEU A 99 4.36 -4.73 -25.78
C LEU A 99 2.92 -5.26 -25.89
N LYS A 100 2.58 -5.79 -27.07
CA LYS A 100 1.30 -6.45 -27.36
C LYS A 100 1.56 -7.83 -27.96
N GLY A 101 0.79 -8.82 -27.50
CA GLY A 101 0.74 -10.16 -28.09
C GLY A 101 -0.20 -10.21 -29.29
#